data_AF-A0A0F4LQ67-F1
#
_entry.id   AF-A0A0F4LQ67-F1
#
_cell.length_a   1.000
_cell.length_b   1.000
_cell.length_c   1.000
_cell.angle_alpha   90.00
_cell.angle_beta   90.00
_cell.angle_gamma   90.00
#
_symmetry.space_group_name_H-M   'P 1'
#
loop_
_entity.id
_entity.type
_entity.pdbx_description
1 polymer ?
#
loop_
_entity_poly.entity_id
_entity_poly.type
_entity_poly.pdbx_seq_one_letter_code
_entity_poly.pdbx_strand_id
1 'polypeptide(L)'
;MNKVTKEDLVRIEKVANEHRNFYQKIIRNISKIRTDSRVYIVDAISAIVYYFNDSLNSDLKHLLTELENFFGNDADSYIDRLQKQKKGARNFIINTYANFVFNFGLDLENFFFKDFTEYYQREKFDVNEINSILEDARLEKLPLKD
;
A
#
# COMPACT_ATOMS: atom_id res chain seq x y z
N MET A 1 -30.08 4.22 5.42
CA MET A 1 -28.83 3.46 5.22
C MET A 1 -29.10 2.43 4.15
N ASN A 2 -28.34 2.46 3.05
CA ASN A 2 -28.37 1.38 2.06
C ASN A 2 -27.61 0.19 2.66
N LYS A 3 -28.19 -0.99 2.56
CA LYS A 3 -27.60 -2.22 3.08
C LYS A 3 -26.74 -2.83 1.97
N VAL A 4 -25.48 -3.18 2.29
CA VAL A 4 -24.57 -3.90 1.39
C VAL A 4 -25.27 -5.15 0.85
N THR A 5 -25.29 -5.32 -0.48
CA THR A 5 -25.92 -6.48 -1.13
C THR A 5 -24.94 -7.64 -1.31
N LYS A 6 -25.44 -8.80 -1.77
CA LYS A 6 -24.57 -9.91 -2.16
C LYS A 6 -23.69 -9.55 -3.36
N GLU A 7 -24.24 -8.79 -4.30
CA GLU A 7 -23.51 -8.31 -5.48
C GLU A 7 -22.37 -7.37 -5.09
N ASP A 8 -22.57 -6.51 -4.10
CA ASP A 8 -21.52 -5.63 -3.56
C ASP A 8 -20.37 -6.43 -2.95
N LEU A 9 -20.69 -7.49 -2.21
CA LEU A 9 -19.69 -8.38 -1.61
C LEU A 9 -18.82 -9.06 -2.67
N VAL A 10 -19.44 -9.54 -3.76
CA VAL A 10 -18.70 -10.13 -4.89
C VAL A 10 -17.79 -9.10 -5.57
N ARG A 11 -18.25 -7.85 -5.71
CA ARG A 11 -17.43 -6.75 -6.26
C ARG A 11 -16.23 -6.43 -5.36
N ILE A 12 -16.48 -6.31 -4.06
CA ILE A 12 -15.45 -6.05 -3.05
C ILE A 12 -14.39 -7.15 -3.09
N GLU A 13 -14.80 -8.42 -3.02
CA GLU A 13 -13.90 -9.58 -3.03
C GLU A 13 -13.01 -9.58 -4.29
N LYS A 14 -13.60 -9.32 -5.46
CA LYS A 14 -12.85 -9.23 -6.70
C LYS A 14 -11.77 -8.14 -6.64
N VAL A 15 -12.14 -6.92 -6.24
CA VAL A 15 -11.20 -5.78 -6.20
C VAL A 15 -10.09 -6.00 -5.17
N ALA A 16 -10.41 -6.56 -4.02
CA ALA A 16 -9.43 -6.88 -3.01
C ALA A 16 -8.47 -7.99 -3.44
N ASN A 17 -8.96 -9.03 -4.11
CA ASN A 17 -8.09 -10.04 -4.70
C ASN A 17 -7.14 -9.44 -5.74
N GLU A 18 -7.62 -8.52 -6.58
CA GLU A 18 -6.76 -7.76 -7.51
C GLU A 18 -5.72 -6.89 -6.77
N HIS A 19 -6.12 -6.22 -5.68
CA HIS A 19 -5.26 -5.41 -4.83
C HIS A 19 -4.17 -6.25 -4.17
N ARG A 20 -4.54 -7.36 -3.51
CA ARG A 20 -3.61 -8.33 -2.91
C ARG A 20 -2.61 -8.85 -3.95
N ASN A 21 -3.10 -9.29 -5.11
CA ASN A 21 -2.24 -9.81 -6.18
C ASN A 21 -1.27 -8.76 -6.72
N PHE A 22 -1.70 -7.49 -6.79
CA PHE A 22 -0.83 -6.38 -7.20
C PHE A 22 0.35 -6.21 -6.23
N TYR A 23 0.10 -6.12 -4.92
CA TYR A 23 1.17 -5.98 -3.93
C TYR A 23 2.03 -7.23 -3.76
N GLN A 24 1.45 -8.44 -3.90
CA GLN A 24 2.24 -9.67 -3.91
C GLN A 24 3.24 -9.71 -5.06
N LYS A 25 2.90 -9.17 -6.24
CA LYS A 25 3.85 -9.06 -7.36
C LYS A 25 4.98 -8.09 -7.03
N ILE A 26 4.67 -6.96 -6.38
CA ILE A 26 5.66 -6.00 -5.90
C ILE A 26 6.62 -6.67 -4.91
N ILE A 27 6.09 -7.33 -3.87
CA ILE A 27 6.88 -8.06 -2.87
C ILE A 27 7.81 -9.07 -3.56
N ARG A 28 7.26 -9.96 -4.41
CA ARG A 28 8.04 -10.99 -5.10
C ARG A 28 9.20 -10.42 -5.93
N ASN A 29 9.04 -9.24 -6.51
CA ASN A 29 10.11 -8.62 -7.29
C ASN A 29 11.15 -7.93 -6.40
N ILE A 30 10.71 -7.10 -5.43
CA ILE A 30 11.62 -6.38 -4.54
C ILE A 30 12.47 -7.35 -3.72
N SER A 31 11.88 -8.46 -3.25
CA SER A 31 12.55 -9.48 -2.42
C SER A 31 13.62 -10.31 -3.15
N LYS A 32 13.83 -10.13 -4.46
CA LYS A 32 14.91 -10.81 -5.19
C LYS A 32 16.30 -10.37 -4.72
N ILE A 33 16.41 -9.14 -4.25
CA ILE A 33 17.61 -8.57 -3.65
C ILE A 33 17.29 -8.30 -2.19
N ARG A 34 18.16 -8.74 -1.27
CA ARG A 34 17.94 -8.59 0.16
C ARG A 34 18.84 -7.48 0.73
N THR A 35 18.24 -6.31 0.95
CA THR A 35 18.81 -5.21 1.74
C THR A 35 17.86 -4.87 2.88
N ASP A 36 18.35 -4.24 3.95
CA ASP A 36 17.51 -3.91 5.12
C ASP A 36 16.35 -2.97 4.74
N SER A 37 16.59 -2.01 3.85
CA SER A 37 15.55 -1.13 3.29
C SER A 37 14.47 -1.91 2.55
N ARG A 38 14.86 -2.89 1.72
CA ARG A 38 13.93 -3.74 0.96
C ARG A 38 13.09 -4.63 1.87
N VAL A 39 13.72 -5.24 2.89
CA VAL A 39 13.02 -6.03 3.90
C VAL A 39 12.00 -5.16 4.62
N TYR A 40 12.41 -3.97 5.08
CA TYR A 40 11.53 -3.02 5.76
C TYR A 40 10.32 -2.61 4.91
N ILE A 41 10.53 -2.35 3.62
CA ILE A 41 9.44 -2.02 2.67
C ILE A 41 8.51 -3.21 2.47
N VAL A 42 9.04 -4.42 2.31
CA VAL A 42 8.25 -5.64 2.14
C VAL A 42 7.39 -5.91 3.37
N ASP A 43 7.93 -5.71 4.56
CA ASP A 43 7.20 -5.88 5.82
C ASP A 43 6.06 -4.85 5.93
N ALA A 44 6.32 -3.59 5.58
CA ALA A 44 5.29 -2.54 5.56
C ALA A 44 4.17 -2.84 4.53
N ILE A 45 4.52 -3.29 3.33
CA ILE A 45 3.54 -3.73 2.32
C ILE A 45 2.75 -4.94 2.83
N SER A 46 3.40 -5.90 3.49
CA SER A 46 2.73 -7.09 3.99
C SER A 46 1.73 -6.74 5.09
N ALA A 47 2.11 -5.84 6.02
CA ALA A 47 1.24 -5.35 7.08
C ALA A 47 -0.01 -4.65 6.52
N ILE A 48 0.14 -3.81 5.50
CA ILE A 48 -0.99 -3.07 4.92
C ILE A 48 -1.91 -3.97 4.10
N VAL A 49 -1.35 -4.93 3.35
CA VAL A 49 -2.13 -5.92 2.61
C VAL A 49 -2.91 -6.80 3.58
N TYR A 50 -2.29 -7.22 4.69
CA TYR A 50 -2.97 -7.96 5.76
C TYR A 50 -4.12 -7.15 6.34
N TYR A 51 -3.85 -5.92 6.79
CA TYR A 51 -4.86 -5.06 7.43
C TYR A 51 -6.08 -4.81 6.53
N PHE A 52 -5.89 -4.62 5.22
CA PHE A 52 -7.01 -4.33 4.32
C PHE A 52 -7.61 -5.53 3.59
N ASN A 53 -6.88 -6.64 3.40
CA ASN A 53 -7.36 -7.75 2.58
C ASN A 53 -7.67 -9.01 3.39
N ASP A 54 -7.09 -9.21 4.57
CA ASP A 54 -7.41 -10.41 5.36
C ASP A 54 -8.69 -10.26 6.19
N SER A 55 -9.25 -9.05 6.34
CA SER A 55 -10.63 -8.88 6.84
C SER A 55 -11.71 -9.46 5.91
N LEU A 56 -11.34 -9.79 4.66
CA LEU A 56 -12.18 -10.53 3.71
C LEU A 56 -12.07 -12.05 3.86
N ASN A 57 -10.99 -12.55 4.48
CA ASN A 57 -10.79 -13.97 4.76
C ASN A 57 -11.34 -14.37 6.13
N SER A 58 -11.52 -13.42 7.04
CA SER A 58 -12.37 -13.60 8.21
C SER A 58 -13.83 -13.59 7.80
N ASP A 59 -14.59 -14.60 8.23
CA ASP A 59 -16.04 -14.77 8.16
C ASP A 59 -16.83 -13.52 7.70
N LEU A 60 -17.74 -13.66 6.72
CA LEU A 60 -18.54 -12.59 6.08
C LEU A 60 -19.06 -11.51 7.06
N LYS A 61 -19.33 -11.91 8.29
CA LYS A 61 -19.73 -11.05 9.42
C LYS A 61 -18.69 -9.98 9.78
N HIS A 62 -17.38 -10.28 9.72
CA HIS A 62 -16.30 -9.35 10.03
C HIS A 62 -16.17 -8.26 8.95
N LEU A 63 -16.19 -8.65 7.67
CA LEU A 63 -16.23 -7.71 6.55
C LEU A 63 -17.44 -6.76 6.64
N LEU A 64 -18.63 -7.29 6.92
CA LEU A 64 -19.83 -6.46 7.10
C LEU A 64 -19.70 -5.51 8.30
N THR A 65 -19.07 -5.96 9.39
CA THR A 65 -18.81 -5.13 10.58
C THR A 65 -17.81 -4.01 10.26
N GLU A 66 -16.76 -4.27 9.49
CA GLU A 66 -15.82 -3.23 9.05
C GLU A 66 -16.47 -2.23 8.09
N LEU A 67 -17.24 -2.71 7.11
CA LEU A 67 -17.99 -1.86 6.20
C LEU A 67 -18.98 -0.96 6.96
N GLU A 68 -19.64 -1.48 7.99
CA GLU A 68 -20.52 -0.71 8.85
C GLU A 68 -19.73 0.32 9.70
N ASN A 69 -18.68 -0.10 10.39
CA ASN A 69 -17.93 0.73 11.34
C ASN A 69 -17.11 1.83 10.67
N PHE A 70 -16.51 1.57 9.51
CA PHE A 70 -15.55 2.48 8.88
C PHE A 70 -16.04 3.11 7.60
N PHE A 71 -17.05 2.52 6.94
CA PHE A 71 -17.52 2.96 5.63
C PHE A 71 -19.02 3.23 5.60
N GLY A 72 -19.72 3.14 6.73
CA GLY A 72 -21.16 3.41 6.80
C GLY A 72 -22.02 2.52 5.89
N ASN A 73 -21.56 1.27 5.64
CA ASN A 73 -22.13 0.33 4.67
C ASN A 73 -21.96 0.75 3.20
N ASP A 74 -20.96 1.57 2.87
CA ASP A 74 -20.64 1.96 1.49
C ASP A 74 -19.55 1.07 0.88
N ALA A 75 -20.00 0.11 0.06
CA ALA A 75 -19.12 -0.78 -0.70
C ALA A 75 -18.25 -0.02 -1.72
N ASP A 76 -18.78 1.04 -2.32
CA ASP A 76 -18.05 1.82 -3.32
C ASP A 76 -16.91 2.59 -2.66
N SER A 77 -17.12 3.16 -1.46
CA SER A 77 -16.04 3.80 -0.69
C SER A 77 -14.90 2.83 -0.33
N TYR A 78 -15.21 1.58 0.02
CA TYR A 78 -14.19 0.56 0.29
C TYR A 78 -13.40 0.21 -0.99
N ILE A 79 -14.11 -0.03 -2.10
CA ILE A 79 -13.50 -0.29 -3.42
C ILE A 79 -12.60 0.88 -3.84
N ASP A 80 -13.08 2.12 -3.69
CA ASP A 80 -12.33 3.33 -4.01
C ASP A 80 -11.06 3.45 -3.17
N ARG A 81 -11.09 3.09 -1.89
CA ARG A 81 -9.90 3.09 -1.02
C ARG A 81 -8.85 2.11 -1.55
N LEU A 82 -9.23 0.87 -1.89
CA LEU A 82 -8.31 -0.11 -2.46
C LEU A 82 -7.70 0.37 -3.80
N GLN A 83 -8.51 0.96 -4.67
CA GLN A 83 -8.02 1.50 -5.94
C GLN A 83 -7.08 2.70 -5.73
N LYS A 84 -7.40 3.60 -4.79
CA LYS A 84 -6.54 4.73 -4.42
C LYS A 84 -5.20 4.25 -3.85
N GLN A 85 -5.20 3.20 -3.04
CA GLN A 85 -3.97 2.59 -2.52
C GLN A 85 -3.10 2.02 -3.65
N LYS A 86 -3.67 1.30 -4.63
CA LYS A 86 -2.92 0.84 -5.81
C LYS A 86 -2.26 2.00 -6.55
N LYS A 87 -2.97 3.12 -6.72
CA LYS A 87 -2.43 4.34 -7.34
C LYS A 87 -1.31 4.97 -6.50
N GLY A 88 -1.45 4.95 -5.17
CA GLY A 88 -0.49 5.48 -4.21
C GLY A 88 0.71 4.56 -3.90
N ALA A 89 0.82 3.39 -4.53
CA ALA A 89 1.86 2.40 -4.21
C ALA A 89 3.28 2.94 -4.34
N ARG A 90 3.52 3.80 -5.35
CA ARG A 90 4.80 4.49 -5.54
C ARG A 90 5.15 5.37 -4.33
N ASN A 91 4.20 6.20 -3.90
CA ASN A 91 4.38 7.08 -2.75
C ASN A 91 4.58 6.26 -1.48
N PHE A 92 3.83 5.17 -1.33
CA PHE A 92 3.97 4.28 -0.18
C PHE A 92 5.40 3.73 -0.04
N ILE A 93 5.99 3.25 -1.14
CA ILE A 93 7.36 2.71 -1.15
C ILE A 93 8.38 3.81 -0.83
N ILE A 94 8.26 4.98 -1.46
CA ILE A 94 9.14 6.13 -1.21
C ILE A 94 9.08 6.57 0.25
N ASN A 95 7.87 6.67 0.79
CA ASN A 95 7.63 7.15 2.15
C ASN A 95 8.07 6.14 3.20
N THR A 96 7.88 4.85 2.93
CA THR A 96 8.38 3.77 3.77
C THR A 96 9.90 3.76 3.79
N TYR A 97 10.54 3.97 2.65
CA TYR A 97 11.99 4.11 2.57
C TYR A 97 12.48 5.36 3.33
N ALA A 98 11.82 6.51 3.16
CA ALA A 98 12.14 7.71 3.93
C ALA A 98 12.01 7.48 5.45
N ASN A 99 10.97 6.75 5.88
CA ASN A 99 10.79 6.39 7.28
C ASN A 99 11.87 5.44 7.78
N PHE A 100 12.35 4.50 6.95
CA PHE A 100 13.51 3.66 7.29
C PHE A 100 14.78 4.49 7.52
N VAL A 101 15.04 5.46 6.63
CA VAL A 101 16.26 6.29 6.69
C VAL A 101 16.23 7.31 7.84
N PHE A 102 15.07 7.90 8.11
CA PHE A 102 14.96 9.06 9.01
C PHE A 102 14.12 8.83 10.28
N ASN A 103 13.42 7.69 10.37
CA ASN A 103 12.61 7.27 11.51
C ASN A 103 11.56 8.31 11.97
N PHE A 104 10.67 8.71 11.07
CA PHE A 104 9.66 9.74 11.35
C PHE A 104 8.45 9.26 12.16
N GLY A 105 8.25 7.94 12.31
CA GLY A 105 7.19 7.38 13.17
C GLY A 105 5.77 7.67 12.70
N LEU A 106 5.57 7.76 11.38
CA LEU A 106 4.27 8.06 10.77
C LEU A 106 3.40 6.81 10.61
N ASP A 107 2.08 7.02 10.63
CA ASP A 107 1.09 5.98 10.32
C ASP A 107 1.17 5.55 8.84
N LEU A 108 1.16 4.24 8.60
CA LEU A 108 1.33 3.60 7.29
C LEU A 108 0.26 4.03 6.29
N GLU A 109 -0.96 4.35 6.73
CA GLU A 109 -2.00 4.82 5.81
C GLU A 109 -1.65 6.18 5.17
N ASN A 110 -0.98 7.06 5.90
CA ASN A 110 -0.56 8.37 5.37
C ASN A 110 0.48 8.23 4.27
N PHE A 111 1.19 7.10 4.18
CA PHE A 111 2.21 6.86 3.18
C PHE A 111 1.66 6.73 1.76
N PHE A 112 0.37 6.42 1.55
CA PHE A 112 -0.21 6.41 0.21
C PHE A 112 -0.47 7.81 -0.35
N PHE A 113 -0.80 8.76 0.52
CA PHE A 113 -1.47 10.01 0.13
C PHE A 113 -0.61 11.25 0.33
N LYS A 114 0.41 11.18 1.18
CA LYS A 114 1.37 12.28 1.33
C LYS A 114 2.50 12.15 0.31
N ASP A 115 2.77 13.26 -0.37
CA ASP A 115 3.98 13.40 -1.16
C ASP A 115 5.10 13.92 -0.26
N PHE A 116 6.07 13.07 0.06
CA PHE A 116 7.25 13.44 0.84
C PHE A 116 8.48 13.62 -0.04
N THR A 117 8.31 14.04 -1.30
CA THR A 117 9.42 14.49 -2.16
C THR A 117 10.26 15.61 -1.53
N GLU A 118 9.79 16.31 -0.50
CA GLU A 118 10.62 17.23 0.29
C GLU A 118 11.85 16.55 0.93
N TYR A 119 11.81 15.25 1.24
CA TYR A 119 12.93 14.53 1.84
C TYR A 119 13.94 13.98 0.84
N TYR A 120 13.55 13.87 -0.43
CA TYR A 120 14.46 13.53 -1.52
C TYR A 120 15.69 14.45 -1.54
N GLN A 121 15.52 15.73 -1.16
CA GLN A 121 16.59 16.71 -1.15
C GLN A 121 17.64 16.48 -0.06
N ARG A 122 17.40 15.61 0.94
CA ARG A 122 18.35 15.36 2.03
C ARG A 122 19.55 14.51 1.57
N GLU A 123 20.74 14.79 2.08
CA GLU A 123 21.99 14.11 1.69
C GLU A 123 22.00 12.61 2.00
N LYS A 124 21.30 12.18 3.06
CA LYS A 124 21.24 10.77 3.47
C LYS A 124 20.25 9.91 2.65
N PHE A 125 19.50 10.52 1.74
CA PHE A 125 18.51 9.82 0.93
C PHE A 125 19.18 9.25 -0.33
N ASP A 126 19.41 7.94 -0.35
CA ASP A 126 20.03 7.26 -1.50
C ASP A 126 19.00 7.07 -2.63
N VAL A 127 19.07 7.97 -3.61
CA VAL A 127 18.20 7.98 -4.79
C VAL A 127 18.40 6.75 -5.67
N ASN A 128 19.61 6.17 -5.69
CA ASN A 128 19.90 5.01 -6.51
C ASN A 128 19.24 3.75 -5.94
N GLU A 129 19.32 3.55 -4.62
CA GLU A 129 18.66 2.42 -3.95
C GLU A 129 17.15 2.47 -4.14
N ILE A 130 16.51 3.62 -3.88
CA ILE A 130 15.06 3.74 -4.07
C ILE A 130 14.65 3.60 -5.54
N ASN A 131 15.44 4.10 -6.50
CA ASN A 131 15.16 3.91 -7.92
C ASN A 131 15.31 2.46 -8.37
N SER A 132 16.24 1.71 -7.79
CA SER A 132 16.37 0.27 -8.00
C SER A 132 15.14 -0.48 -7.46
N ILE A 133 14.64 -0.09 -6.27
CA ILE A 133 13.43 -0.68 -5.68
C ILE A 133 12.18 -0.37 -6.53
N LEU A 134 12.02 0.88 -6.98
CA LEU A 134 10.90 1.30 -7.82
C LEU A 134 10.93 0.59 -9.18
N GLU A 135 12.11 0.38 -9.76
CA GLU A 135 12.28 -0.40 -11.00
C GLU A 135 11.85 -1.85 -10.83
N ASP A 136 12.29 -2.52 -9.76
CA ASP A 136 11.87 -3.90 -9.46
C ASP A 136 10.35 -3.98 -9.22
N ALA A 137 9.78 -2.96 -8.59
CA ALA A 137 8.33 -2.81 -8.39
C ALA A 137 7.56 -2.49 -9.68
N ARG A 138 8.25 -2.19 -10.80
CA ARG A 138 7.69 -1.68 -12.07
C ARG A 138 6.91 -0.38 -11.91
N LEU A 139 7.46 0.53 -11.11
CA LEU A 139 6.91 1.85 -10.84
C LEU A 139 7.85 2.93 -11.40
N GLU A 140 7.29 4.12 -11.63
CA GLU A 140 8.05 5.26 -12.13
C GLU A 140 9.16 5.67 -11.15
N LYS A 141 10.37 5.90 -11.68
CA LYS A 141 11.55 6.31 -10.89
C LYS A 141 11.40 7.75 -10.37
N LEU A 142 12.23 8.12 -9.40
CA LEU A 142 12.48 9.49 -9.00
C LEU A 142 13.50 10.14 -9.97
N PRO A 143 13.40 11.46 -10.22
CA PRO A 143 14.43 12.18 -10.94
C PRO A 143 15.79 12.02 -10.23
N LEU A 144 16.89 12.02 -10.98
CA LEU A 144 18.23 12.05 -10.41
C LEU A 144 18.54 13.47 -9.92
N LYS A 145 19.36 13.58 -8.87
CA LYS A 145 19.83 14.90 -8.41
C LYS A 145 20.82 15.39 -9.46
N ASP A 146 20.63 16.63 -9.94
CA ASP A 146 21.57 17.33 -10.80
C ASP A 146 22.92 17.55 -10.08
#